data_AF-A0A2A7E2X7-F1
#
_entry.id   AF-A0A2A7E2X7-F1
#
_cell.length_a   1.000
_cell.length_b   1.000
_cell.length_c   1.000
_cell.angle_alpha   90.00
_cell.angle_beta   90.00
_cell.angle_gamma   90.00
#
_symmetry.space_group_name_H-M   'P 1'
#
loop_
_entity.id
_entity.type
_entity.pdbx_description
1 polymer ?
#
loop_
_entity_poly.entity_id
_entity_poly.type
_entity_poly.pdbx_seq_one_letter_code
_entity_poly.pdbx_strand_id
1 'polypeptide(L)'
;MPIITDRLKMSLPLGNEFVSREVLVQAFLDIDRLIMLSGNLDELKKAVNKYTDDAIKILKQNTEDKIGKANGIATLDGSGKVPSTQLPKRNAADINLSDAKNYYMEDTVEAALQQIGDILKNLQLKVSVYRSNKTANGIFATVEWKTKAGLLARKAVLSDPDTNGNYRKQTITFYAENGTTVIGTDVYVITYDADGDVTSEVLQ
;
A
#
# COMPACT_ATOMS: atom_id res chain seq x y z
N MET A 1 61.50 -24.85 65.50
CA MET A 1 61.21 -23.73 64.58
C MET A 1 59.70 -23.47 64.59
N PRO A 2 59.23 -22.21 64.57
CA PRO A 2 57.82 -21.91 64.38
C PRO A 2 57.40 -22.37 62.98
N ILE A 3 56.29 -23.08 62.90
CA ILE A 3 55.68 -23.48 61.62
C ILE A 3 54.72 -22.34 61.25
N ILE A 4 54.67 -21.95 59.99
CA ILE A 4 53.93 -20.79 59.51
C ILE A 4 52.90 -21.27 58.48
N THR A 5 51.70 -20.70 58.46
CA THR A 5 50.72 -20.99 57.39
C THR A 5 51.22 -20.51 56.04
N ASP A 6 50.95 -21.26 54.97
CA ASP A 6 51.59 -21.04 53.68
C ASP A 6 51.23 -19.69 53.05
N ARG A 7 50.04 -19.13 53.33
CA ARG A 7 49.59 -17.88 52.72
C ARG A 7 49.30 -16.74 53.67
N LEU A 8 48.55 -16.96 54.74
CA LEU A 8 48.32 -15.89 55.74
C LEU A 8 49.57 -15.54 56.55
N LYS A 9 50.65 -16.33 56.39
CA LYS A 9 51.93 -16.13 57.08
C LYS A 9 51.78 -16.00 58.60
N MET A 10 50.81 -16.72 59.16
CA MET A 10 50.54 -16.71 60.58
C MET A 10 51.39 -17.76 61.28
N SER A 11 51.96 -17.39 62.44
CA SER A 11 52.68 -18.35 63.28
C SER A 11 51.70 -19.35 63.87
N LEU A 12 51.99 -20.64 63.71
CA LEU A 12 51.19 -21.69 64.33
C LEU A 12 51.44 -21.73 65.85
N PRO A 13 50.38 -21.89 66.66
CA PRO A 13 50.49 -21.90 68.12
C PRO A 13 51.21 -23.16 68.62
N LEU A 14 51.87 -23.01 69.78
CA LEU A 14 52.28 -24.16 70.60
C LEU A 14 51.05 -24.62 71.39
N GLY A 15 50.91 -25.94 71.61
CA GLY A 15 49.79 -26.50 72.39
C GLY A 15 49.64 -25.82 73.75
N ASN A 16 48.43 -25.84 74.31
CA ASN A 16 48.16 -25.34 75.66
C ASN A 16 47.69 -26.48 76.57
N GLU A 17 47.40 -26.17 77.83
CA GLU A 17 46.95 -27.16 78.82
C GLU A 17 45.58 -27.81 78.50
N PHE A 18 44.83 -27.24 77.55
CA PHE A 18 43.48 -27.69 77.18
C PHE A 18 43.40 -28.37 75.80
N VAL A 19 44.36 -28.13 74.90
CA VAL A 19 44.32 -28.57 73.50
C VAL A 19 45.73 -28.91 72.99
N SER A 20 45.87 -30.07 72.34
CA SER A 20 47.15 -30.51 71.79
C SER A 20 47.61 -29.59 70.65
N ARG A 21 48.93 -29.57 70.44
CA ARG A 21 49.55 -28.80 69.36
C ARG A 21 49.02 -29.21 67.98
N GLU A 22 48.78 -30.50 67.72
CA GLU A 22 48.26 -30.95 66.42
C GLU A 22 46.88 -30.37 66.12
N VAL A 23 45.98 -30.35 67.11
CA VAL A 23 44.60 -29.86 66.93
C VAL A 23 44.59 -28.37 66.62
N LEU A 24 45.41 -27.58 67.33
CA LEU A 24 45.53 -26.14 67.06
C LEU A 24 46.17 -25.87 65.71
N VAL A 25 47.22 -26.61 65.34
CA VAL A 25 47.87 -26.50 64.02
C VAL A 25 46.86 -26.78 62.90
N GLN A 26 46.05 -27.83 63.03
CA GLN A 26 45.04 -28.18 62.04
C GLN A 26 43.97 -27.09 61.89
N ALA A 27 43.49 -26.53 63.01
CA ALA A 27 42.51 -25.45 62.99
C ALA A 27 43.00 -24.20 62.24
N PHE A 28 44.27 -23.81 62.41
CA PHE A 28 44.86 -22.67 61.70
C PHE A 28 45.05 -22.94 60.20
N LEU A 29 45.43 -24.16 59.81
CA LEU A 29 45.53 -24.55 58.40
C LEU A 29 44.15 -24.59 57.73
N ASP A 30 43.11 -24.99 58.46
CA ASP A 30 41.74 -25.00 57.96
C ASP A 30 41.19 -23.58 57.79
N ILE A 31 41.51 -22.66 58.71
CA ILE A 31 41.20 -21.23 58.59
C ILE A 31 41.89 -20.61 57.35
N ASP A 32 43.18 -20.90 57.14
CA ASP A 32 43.95 -20.42 55.96
C ASP A 32 43.31 -20.88 54.64
N ARG A 33 42.90 -22.15 54.57
CA ARG A 33 42.15 -22.69 53.42
C ARG A 33 40.80 -22.01 53.25
N LEU A 34 40.01 -21.87 54.32
CA LEU A 34 38.67 -21.28 54.26
C LEU A 34 38.69 -19.85 53.74
N ILE A 35 39.67 -19.06 54.16
CA ILE A 35 39.89 -17.68 53.69
C ILE A 35 40.22 -17.67 52.19
N MET A 36 41.08 -18.57 51.69
CA MET A 36 41.33 -18.67 50.24
C MET A 36 40.07 -19.04 49.44
N LEU A 37 39.28 -20.00 49.94
CA LEU A 37 38.04 -20.37 49.28
C LEU A 37 37.06 -19.18 49.19
N SER A 38 36.96 -18.34 50.22
CA SER A 38 36.12 -17.14 50.16
C SER A 38 36.59 -16.11 49.12
N GLY A 39 37.89 -15.85 49.01
CA GLY A 39 38.43 -14.91 48.00
C GLY A 39 38.19 -15.41 46.58
N ASN A 40 38.47 -16.69 46.33
CA ASN A 40 38.22 -17.32 45.02
C ASN A 40 36.73 -17.32 44.67
N LEU A 41 35.85 -17.50 45.66
CA LEU A 41 34.40 -17.45 45.46
C LEU A 41 33.95 -16.05 45.01
N ASP A 42 34.51 -14.99 45.56
CA ASP A 42 34.16 -13.63 45.19
C ASP A 42 34.68 -13.24 43.79
N GLU A 43 35.87 -13.73 43.42
CA GLU A 43 36.37 -13.61 42.04
C GLU A 43 35.49 -14.37 41.05
N LEU A 44 35.09 -15.60 41.39
CA LEU A 44 34.19 -16.41 40.58
C LEU A 44 32.84 -15.71 40.39
N LYS A 45 32.24 -15.16 41.45
CA LYS A 45 30.99 -14.39 41.36
C LYS A 45 31.12 -13.21 40.41
N LYS A 46 32.22 -12.44 40.49
CA LYS A 46 32.48 -11.32 39.57
C LYS A 46 32.57 -11.78 38.12
N ALA A 47 33.29 -12.88 37.86
CA ALA A 47 33.44 -13.42 36.52
C ALA A 47 32.10 -13.92 35.94
N VAL A 48 31.30 -14.64 36.74
CA VAL A 48 29.98 -15.12 36.35
C VAL A 48 29.02 -13.97 36.04
N ASN A 49 29.00 -12.93 36.88
CA ASN A 49 28.18 -11.74 36.64
C ASN A 49 28.58 -11.05 35.33
N LYS A 50 29.88 -10.85 35.11
CA LYS A 50 30.37 -10.25 33.86
C LYS A 50 29.95 -11.05 32.62
N TYR A 51 30.11 -12.37 32.65
CA TYR A 51 29.68 -13.24 31.55
C TYR A 51 28.17 -13.09 31.28
N THR A 52 27.39 -13.04 32.35
CA THR A 52 25.92 -12.86 32.26
C THR A 52 25.57 -11.51 31.66
N ASP A 53 26.22 -10.44 32.10
CA ASP A 53 26.00 -9.08 31.58
C ASP A 53 26.40 -8.96 30.10
N ASP A 54 27.55 -9.52 29.73
CA ASP A 54 28.02 -9.55 28.34
C ASP A 54 27.04 -10.33 27.45
N ALA A 55 26.54 -11.47 27.92
CA ALA A 55 25.54 -12.25 27.20
C ALA A 55 24.21 -11.49 27.03
N ILE A 56 23.69 -10.85 28.10
CA ILE A 56 22.48 -10.03 28.03
C ILE A 56 22.66 -8.87 27.07
N LYS A 57 23.82 -8.21 27.09
CA LYS A 57 24.14 -7.11 26.19
C LYS A 57 24.12 -7.54 24.73
N ILE A 58 24.74 -8.67 24.40
CA ILE A 58 24.74 -9.22 23.04
C ILE A 58 23.31 -9.56 22.58
N LEU A 59 22.48 -10.11 23.47
CA LEU A 59 21.08 -10.42 23.15
C LEU A 59 20.29 -9.15 22.85
N LYS A 60 20.42 -8.10 23.67
CA LYS A 60 19.73 -6.81 23.46
C LYS A 60 20.12 -6.15 22.14
N GLN A 61 21.42 -6.13 21.84
CA GLN A 61 21.94 -5.59 20.57
C GLN A 61 21.39 -6.33 19.35
N ASN A 62 21.07 -7.61 19.49
CA ASN A 62 20.53 -8.43 18.41
C ASN A 62 19.00 -8.50 18.39
N THR A 63 18.31 -7.96 19.40
CA THR A 63 16.86 -8.02 19.53
C THR A 63 16.28 -6.63 19.79
N GLU A 64 16.13 -6.25 21.07
CA GLU A 64 15.51 -5.00 21.54
C GLU A 64 15.96 -3.76 20.75
N ASP A 65 17.27 -3.61 20.55
CA ASP A 65 17.85 -2.43 19.89
C ASP A 65 17.53 -2.38 18.38
N LYS A 66 17.14 -3.50 17.78
CA LYS A 66 16.81 -3.61 16.35
C LYS A 66 15.32 -3.45 16.07
N ILE A 67 14.46 -3.44 17.09
CA ILE A 67 13.01 -3.38 16.89
C ILE A 67 12.59 -2.03 16.31
N GLY A 68 11.90 -2.04 15.17
CA GLY A 68 11.36 -0.83 14.55
C GLY A 68 12.40 0.10 13.94
N LYS A 69 13.64 -0.36 13.76
CA LYS A 69 14.75 0.41 13.19
C LYS A 69 15.08 -0.04 11.76
N ALA A 70 15.78 0.83 11.02
CA ALA A 70 16.33 0.46 9.71
C ALA A 70 17.30 -0.74 9.84
N ASN A 71 17.26 -1.66 8.87
CA ASN A 71 18.01 -2.92 8.91
C ASN A 71 17.75 -3.79 10.16
N GLY A 72 16.60 -3.58 10.80
CA GLY A 72 16.23 -4.21 12.06
C GLY A 72 15.08 -5.21 11.94
N ILE A 73 14.36 -5.39 13.05
CA ILE A 73 13.24 -6.32 13.19
C ILE A 73 11.94 -5.51 13.09
N ALA A 74 11.02 -5.95 12.22
CA ALA A 74 9.70 -5.32 12.11
C ALA A 74 8.85 -5.54 13.37
N THR A 75 8.03 -4.56 13.73
CA THR A 75 7.02 -4.71 14.79
C THR A 75 5.69 -5.15 14.20
N LEU A 76 4.82 -5.73 15.01
CA LEU A 76 3.44 -5.99 14.66
C LEU A 76 2.51 -5.07 15.47
N ASP A 77 1.40 -4.68 14.87
CA ASP A 77 0.31 -3.97 15.53
C ASP A 77 -0.56 -4.93 16.37
N GLY A 78 -1.60 -4.39 17.01
CA GLY A 78 -2.54 -5.18 17.82
C GLY A 78 -3.32 -6.24 17.03
N SER A 79 -3.26 -6.22 15.69
CA SER A 79 -3.86 -7.23 14.81
C SER A 79 -2.82 -8.22 14.25
N GLY A 80 -1.57 -8.16 14.70
CA GLY A 80 -0.50 -9.05 14.25
C GLY A 80 0.05 -8.71 12.86
N LYS A 81 -0.12 -7.47 12.38
CA LYS A 81 0.37 -7.02 11.06
C LYS A 81 1.47 -5.98 11.19
N VAL A 82 2.36 -5.89 10.21
CA VAL A 82 3.37 -4.83 10.18
C VAL A 82 2.68 -3.47 10.03
N PRO A 83 2.85 -2.52 10.97
CA PRO A 83 2.27 -1.20 10.89
C PRO A 83 2.66 -0.48 9.60
N SER A 84 1.73 0.26 9.00
CA SER A 84 1.98 1.02 7.77
C SER A 84 3.06 2.10 7.92
N THR A 85 3.32 2.55 9.15
CA THR A 85 4.42 3.48 9.46
C THR A 85 5.81 2.89 9.21
N GLN A 86 5.92 1.56 9.15
CA GLN A 86 7.16 0.84 8.81
C GLN A 86 7.27 0.50 7.32
N LEU A 87 6.21 0.75 6.55
CA LEU A 87 6.18 0.45 5.11
C LEU A 87 6.49 1.73 4.32
N PRO A 88 7.22 1.62 3.19
CA PRO A 88 7.37 2.74 2.29
C PRO A 88 6.00 3.14 1.72
N LYS A 89 5.81 4.45 1.49
CA LYS A 89 4.67 4.93 0.70
C LYS A 89 4.81 4.37 -0.71
N ARG A 90 3.69 3.92 -1.29
CA ARG A 90 3.64 3.40 -2.66
C ARG A 90 2.99 4.41 -3.57
N ASN A 91 3.52 4.58 -4.77
CA ASN A 91 2.87 5.37 -5.81
C ASN A 91 1.82 4.50 -6.53
N ALA A 92 0.92 5.14 -7.28
CA ALA A 92 -0.08 4.43 -8.07
C ALA A 92 0.57 3.51 -9.13
N ALA A 93 1.68 3.91 -9.74
CA ALA A 93 2.49 3.07 -10.62
C ALA A 93 2.94 1.75 -9.97
N ASP A 94 3.15 1.73 -8.66
CA ASP A 94 3.61 0.51 -7.98
C ASP A 94 2.43 -0.45 -7.70
N ILE A 95 1.18 0.02 -7.76
CA ILE A 95 0.02 -0.78 -7.40
C ILE A 95 -0.50 -1.53 -8.63
N ASN A 96 -0.33 -2.85 -8.62
CA ASN A 96 -0.92 -3.73 -9.62
C ASN A 96 -2.43 -3.90 -9.37
N LEU A 97 -3.19 -3.91 -10.46
CA LEU A 97 -4.61 -4.18 -10.52
C LEU A 97 -4.85 -5.66 -10.82
N SER A 98 -5.82 -6.26 -10.12
CA SER A 98 -6.36 -7.56 -10.52
C SER A 98 -7.59 -7.31 -11.39
N ASP A 99 -7.40 -7.30 -12.70
CA ASP A 99 -8.46 -7.04 -13.66
C ASP A 99 -9.11 -8.32 -14.17
N ALA A 100 -10.05 -8.87 -13.40
CA ALA A 100 -10.76 -10.08 -13.78
C ALA A 100 -11.61 -9.94 -15.06
N LYS A 101 -11.91 -8.72 -15.50
CA LYS A 101 -12.80 -8.45 -16.64
C LYS A 101 -12.04 -7.89 -17.85
N ASN A 102 -10.73 -7.72 -17.75
CA ASN A 102 -9.86 -7.14 -18.79
C ASN A 102 -10.42 -5.81 -19.33
N TYR A 103 -10.88 -4.92 -18.44
CA TYR A 103 -11.31 -3.58 -18.79
C TYR A 103 -10.15 -2.64 -19.12
N TYR A 104 -8.99 -2.88 -18.53
CA TYR A 104 -7.78 -2.10 -18.74
C TYR A 104 -6.76 -2.95 -19.49
N MET A 105 -5.99 -2.31 -20.37
CA MET A 105 -4.90 -3.01 -21.06
C MET A 105 -3.64 -3.06 -20.19
N GLU A 106 -3.57 -2.18 -19.20
CA GLU A 106 -2.41 -1.97 -18.36
C GLU A 106 -2.68 -2.48 -16.94
N ASP A 107 -1.66 -3.09 -16.33
CA ASP A 107 -1.81 -3.79 -15.05
C ASP A 107 -1.63 -2.88 -13.84
N THR A 108 -1.33 -1.59 -14.00
CA THR A 108 -1.09 -0.65 -12.89
C THR A 108 -2.19 0.40 -12.74
N VAL A 109 -2.42 0.88 -11.52
CA VAL A 109 -3.45 1.90 -11.23
C VAL A 109 -3.21 3.17 -12.04
N GLU A 110 -1.97 3.65 -12.12
CA GLU A 110 -1.65 4.88 -12.84
C GLU A 110 -1.93 4.76 -14.34
N ALA A 111 -1.51 3.66 -14.96
CA ALA A 111 -1.69 3.43 -16.38
C ALA A 111 -3.18 3.23 -16.75
N ALA A 112 -3.94 2.49 -15.92
CA ALA A 112 -5.38 2.35 -16.11
C ALA A 112 -6.13 3.69 -16.01
N LEU A 113 -5.77 4.54 -15.04
CA LEU A 113 -6.36 5.88 -14.90
C LEU A 113 -5.97 6.80 -16.06
N GLN A 114 -4.73 6.69 -16.57
CA GLN A 114 -4.29 7.42 -17.74
C GLN A 114 -5.08 6.99 -18.99
N GLN A 115 -5.28 5.68 -19.18
CA GLN A 115 -6.12 5.15 -20.26
C GLN A 115 -7.55 5.71 -20.19
N ILE A 116 -8.18 5.72 -19.01
CA ILE A 116 -9.49 6.34 -18.82
C ILE A 116 -9.44 7.83 -19.18
N GLY A 117 -8.43 8.55 -18.71
CA GLY A 117 -8.25 9.98 -19.00
C GLY A 117 -8.17 10.25 -20.50
N ASP A 118 -7.42 9.43 -21.24
CA ASP A 118 -7.29 9.55 -22.70
C ASP A 118 -8.59 9.21 -23.42
N ILE A 119 -9.31 8.17 -22.99
CA ILE A 119 -10.65 7.84 -23.50
C ILE A 119 -11.60 9.02 -23.28
N LEU A 120 -11.67 9.59 -22.08
CA LEU A 120 -12.53 10.73 -21.76
C LEU A 120 -12.15 11.98 -22.55
N LYS A 121 -10.85 12.24 -22.74
CA LYS A 121 -10.37 13.36 -23.57
C LYS A 121 -10.73 13.18 -25.05
N ASN A 122 -10.74 11.95 -25.55
CA ASN A 122 -11.20 11.64 -26.91
C ASN A 122 -12.73 11.60 -27.01
N LEU A 123 -13.44 11.38 -25.90
CA LEU A 123 -14.90 11.47 -25.81
C LEU A 123 -15.43 12.90 -25.85
N GLN A 124 -14.57 13.92 -25.67
CA GLN A 124 -14.79 15.23 -26.31
C GLN A 124 -14.70 15.05 -27.83
N LEU A 125 -15.75 14.42 -28.37
CA LEU A 125 -15.88 13.96 -29.74
C LEU A 125 -15.74 15.16 -30.67
N LYS A 126 -14.51 15.37 -31.17
CA LYS A 126 -14.26 16.24 -32.32
C LYS A 126 -14.81 15.54 -33.55
N VAL A 127 -16.11 15.72 -33.77
CA VAL A 127 -16.84 15.17 -34.90
C VAL A 127 -17.03 16.22 -35.99
N SER A 128 -16.88 15.78 -37.23
CA SER A 128 -17.26 16.56 -38.40
C SER A 128 -18.75 16.38 -38.66
N VAL A 129 -19.44 17.48 -38.99
CA VAL A 129 -20.89 17.49 -39.26
C VAL A 129 -21.13 17.47 -40.77
N TYR A 130 -21.84 16.44 -41.23
CA TYR A 130 -22.27 16.29 -42.62
C TYR A 130 -23.79 16.42 -42.68
N ARG A 131 -24.28 17.20 -43.64
CA ARG A 131 -25.73 17.42 -43.83
C ARG A 131 -26.11 16.96 -45.23
N SER A 132 -27.23 16.25 -45.34
CA SER A 132 -27.75 15.73 -46.60
C SER A 132 -29.28 15.82 -46.64
N ASN A 133 -29.87 15.46 -47.77
CA ASN A 133 -31.32 15.51 -47.99
C ASN A 133 -31.90 16.91 -47.74
N LYS A 134 -31.36 17.91 -48.43
CA LYS A 134 -31.88 19.28 -48.37
C LYS A 134 -33.24 19.35 -49.05
N THR A 135 -34.25 19.81 -48.32
CA THR A 135 -35.61 20.02 -48.81
C THR A 135 -35.73 21.35 -49.57
N ALA A 136 -36.85 21.54 -50.29
CA ALA A 136 -37.16 22.81 -50.96
C ALA A 136 -37.20 24.00 -49.99
N ASN A 137 -37.54 23.76 -48.72
CA ASN A 137 -37.57 24.77 -47.66
C ASN A 137 -36.19 25.00 -47.01
N GLY A 138 -35.12 24.40 -47.55
CA GLY A 138 -33.76 24.59 -47.09
C GLY A 138 -33.35 23.76 -45.87
N ILE A 139 -34.27 22.97 -45.32
CA ILE A 139 -34.04 22.10 -44.15
C ILE A 139 -33.30 20.83 -44.60
N PHE A 140 -32.23 20.46 -43.88
CA PHE A 140 -31.52 19.20 -44.09
C PHE A 140 -32.15 18.10 -43.25
N ALA A 141 -32.82 17.14 -43.88
CA ALA A 141 -33.54 16.07 -43.17
C ALA A 141 -32.61 15.02 -42.55
N THR A 142 -31.31 15.04 -42.87
CA THR A 142 -30.33 14.10 -42.31
C THR A 142 -29.04 14.81 -41.93
N VAL A 143 -28.59 14.58 -40.69
CA VAL A 143 -27.33 15.09 -40.16
C VAL A 143 -26.51 13.93 -39.62
N GLU A 144 -25.28 13.79 -40.08
CA GLU A 144 -24.34 12.76 -39.66
C GLU A 144 -23.14 13.41 -38.98
N TRP A 145 -22.79 12.93 -37.80
CA TRP A 145 -21.56 13.29 -37.10
C TRP A 145 -20.57 12.15 -37.25
N LYS A 146 -19.42 12.43 -37.87
CA LYS A 146 -18.38 11.44 -38.12
C LYS A 146 -17.12 11.78 -37.35
N THR A 147 -16.44 10.78 -36.82
CA THR A 147 -15.14 10.95 -36.14
C THR A 147 -14.08 11.40 -37.13
N LYS A 148 -12.89 11.79 -36.66
CA LYS A 148 -11.75 12.12 -37.52
C LYS A 148 -11.37 10.97 -38.48
N ALA A 149 -11.62 9.73 -38.08
CA ALA A 149 -11.39 8.53 -38.89
C ALA A 149 -12.50 8.30 -39.95
N GLY A 150 -13.53 9.14 -40.00
CA GLY A 150 -14.64 9.03 -40.95
C GLY A 150 -15.76 8.06 -40.52
N LEU A 151 -15.65 7.47 -39.32
CA LEU A 151 -16.65 6.53 -38.79
C LEU A 151 -17.88 7.29 -38.26
N LEU A 152 -19.07 6.75 -38.49
CA LEU A 152 -20.33 7.37 -38.07
C LEU A 152 -20.50 7.23 -36.56
N ALA A 153 -20.56 8.35 -35.83
CA ALA A 153 -20.76 8.36 -34.38
C ALA A 153 -22.21 8.65 -33.99
N ARG A 154 -22.88 9.52 -34.75
CA ARG A 154 -24.27 9.91 -34.52
C ARG A 154 -24.95 10.21 -35.85
N LYS A 155 -26.23 9.87 -35.96
CA LYS A 155 -27.08 10.22 -37.10
C LYS A 155 -28.41 10.76 -36.59
N ALA A 156 -28.77 11.96 -37.00
CA ALA A 156 -30.10 12.52 -36.80
C ALA A 156 -30.88 12.46 -38.11
N VAL A 157 -32.11 11.99 -38.04
CA VAL A 157 -33.07 11.97 -39.15
C VAL A 157 -34.33 12.68 -38.71
N LEU A 158 -34.70 13.71 -39.46
CA LEU A 158 -35.98 14.40 -39.32
C LEU A 158 -37.05 13.64 -40.12
N SER A 159 -38.23 13.49 -39.53
CA SER A 159 -39.36 12.72 -40.08
C SER A 159 -40.69 13.34 -39.64
N ASP A 160 -41.79 12.81 -40.18
CA ASP A 160 -43.15 13.33 -39.95
C ASP A 160 -43.31 14.81 -40.33
N PRO A 161 -43.12 15.16 -41.63
CA PRO A 161 -43.36 16.52 -42.10
C PRO A 161 -44.84 16.88 -42.03
N ASP A 162 -45.15 18.07 -41.54
CA ASP A 162 -46.50 18.63 -41.60
C ASP A 162 -46.81 19.26 -42.97
N THR A 163 -48.00 19.84 -43.11
CA THR A 163 -48.44 20.52 -44.34
C THR A 163 -47.60 21.75 -44.71
N ASN A 164 -46.87 22.32 -43.75
CA ASN A 164 -46.00 23.48 -43.93
C ASN A 164 -44.54 23.06 -44.20
N GLY A 165 -44.25 21.75 -44.16
CA GLY A 165 -42.93 21.18 -44.37
C GLY A 165 -42.03 21.21 -43.13
N ASN A 166 -42.58 21.45 -41.94
CA ASN A 166 -41.88 21.36 -40.66
C ASN A 166 -41.88 19.92 -40.15
N TYR A 167 -40.76 19.46 -39.60
CA TYR A 167 -40.59 18.05 -39.18
C TYR A 167 -40.89 17.87 -37.70
N ARG A 168 -41.95 17.14 -37.36
CA ARG A 168 -42.39 16.99 -35.97
C ARG A 168 -41.66 15.90 -35.20
N LYS A 169 -40.75 15.17 -35.84
CA LYS A 169 -40.05 14.05 -35.21
C LYS A 169 -38.58 14.02 -35.59
N GLN A 170 -37.70 13.95 -34.59
CA GLN A 170 -36.27 13.76 -34.76
C GLN A 170 -35.85 12.41 -34.17
N THR A 171 -35.26 11.55 -34.97
CA THR A 171 -34.68 10.28 -34.50
C THR A 171 -33.16 10.42 -34.50
N ILE A 172 -32.54 10.21 -33.35
CA ILE A 172 -31.10 10.30 -33.14
C ILE A 172 -30.58 8.91 -32.82
N THR A 173 -29.78 8.35 -33.73
CA THR A 173 -29.11 7.06 -33.53
C THR A 173 -27.65 7.28 -33.15
N PHE A 174 -27.22 6.63 -32.08
CA PHE A 174 -25.83 6.60 -31.62
C PHE A 174 -25.17 5.28 -32.03
N TYR A 175 -23.92 5.37 -32.45
CA TYR A 175 -23.17 4.22 -32.94
C TYR A 175 -21.92 4.00 -32.07
N ALA A 176 -21.51 2.73 -31.95
CA ALA A 176 -20.27 2.32 -31.32
C ALA A 176 -19.05 2.85 -32.11
N GLU A 177 -17.86 2.72 -31.53
CA GLU A 177 -16.60 3.16 -32.15
C GLU A 177 -16.34 2.52 -33.52
N ASN A 178 -16.90 1.34 -33.80
CA ASN A 178 -16.80 0.67 -35.11
C ASN A 178 -17.63 1.35 -36.23
N GLY A 179 -18.42 2.37 -35.90
CA GLY A 179 -19.20 3.16 -36.84
C GLY A 179 -20.44 2.47 -37.44
N THR A 180 -20.80 1.28 -36.95
CA THR A 180 -21.87 0.46 -37.54
C THR A 180 -22.84 -0.11 -36.51
N THR A 181 -22.35 -0.50 -35.33
CA THR A 181 -23.20 -1.05 -34.27
C THR A 181 -23.97 0.07 -33.59
N VAL A 182 -25.31 -0.01 -33.57
CA VAL A 182 -26.15 0.95 -32.85
C VAL A 182 -26.07 0.66 -31.34
N ILE A 183 -25.77 1.69 -30.56
CA ILE A 183 -25.65 1.61 -29.09
C ILE A 183 -26.78 2.34 -28.35
N GLY A 184 -27.52 3.17 -29.07
CA GLY A 184 -28.62 3.93 -28.49
C GLY A 184 -29.45 4.58 -29.59
N THR A 185 -30.72 4.83 -29.30
CA THR A 185 -31.59 5.59 -30.18
C THR A 185 -32.52 6.44 -29.32
N ASP A 186 -32.48 7.73 -29.54
CA ASP A 186 -33.38 8.69 -28.91
C ASP A 186 -34.37 9.18 -29.96
N VAL A 187 -35.63 9.29 -29.58
CA VAL A 187 -36.68 9.83 -30.45
C VAL A 187 -37.25 11.06 -29.78
N TYR A 188 -37.24 12.18 -30.49
CA TYR A 188 -37.78 13.44 -30.01
C TYR A 188 -39.01 13.82 -30.82
N VAL A 189 -40.00 14.38 -30.13
CA VAL A 189 -41.12 15.10 -30.73
C VAL A 189 -40.79 16.58 -30.71
N ILE A 190 -40.90 17.21 -31.88
CA ILE A 190 -40.67 18.64 -32.09
C ILE A 190 -42.03 19.32 -32.23
N THR A 191 -42.26 20.35 -31.41
CA THR A 191 -43.43 21.22 -31.54
C THR A 191 -43.02 22.55 -32.13
N TYR A 192 -43.93 23.13 -32.92
CA TYR A 192 -43.73 24.41 -33.60
C TYR A 192 -44.81 25.41 -33.16
N ASP A 193 -44.48 26.70 -33.18
CA ASP A 193 -45.49 27.76 -33.08
C ASP A 193 -46.17 28.03 -34.43
N ALA A 194 -47.01 29.07 -34.48
CA ALA A 194 -47.74 29.47 -35.68
C ALA A 194 -46.84 30.03 -36.79
N ASP A 195 -45.65 30.54 -36.44
CA ASP A 195 -44.67 31.10 -37.37
C ASP A 195 -43.72 30.03 -37.92
N GLY A 196 -43.77 28.81 -37.35
CA GLY A 196 -42.97 27.66 -37.76
C GLY A 196 -41.64 27.55 -37.02
N ASP A 197 -41.45 28.30 -35.93
CA ASP A 197 -40.28 28.21 -35.07
C ASP A 197 -40.44 27.08 -34.04
N VAL A 198 -39.33 26.43 -33.71
CA VAL A 198 -39.32 25.31 -32.75
C VAL A 198 -39.59 25.83 -31.34
N THR A 199 -40.67 25.35 -30.73
CA THR A 199 -41.07 25.70 -29.35
C THR A 199 -40.61 24.68 -28.32
N SER A 200 -40.55 23.39 -28.69
CA SER A 200 -40.00 22.35 -27.82
C SER A 200 -39.46 21.17 -28.62
N GLU A 201 -38.48 20.49 -28.04
CA GLU A 201 -37.96 19.21 -28.51
C GLU A 201 -37.92 18.27 -27.30
N VAL A 202 -38.84 17.29 -27.26
CA VAL A 202 -39.08 16.45 -26.08
C VAL A 202 -38.77 14.99 -26.39
N LEU A 203 -37.89 14.38 -25.58
CA LEU A 203 -37.55 12.96 -25.67
C LEU A 203 -38.77 12.07 -25.35
N GLN A 204 -39.02 11.04 -26.16
CA GLN A 204 -40.03 10.01 -25.93
C GLN A 204 -39.51 8.82 -25.13
#